data_AF-A0AAW3EBI1-F1
#
_entry.id   AF-A0AAW3EBI1-F1
#
_cell.length_a   1.000
_cell.length_b   1.000
_cell.length_c   1.000
_cell.angle_alpha   90.00
_cell.angle_beta   90.00
_cell.angle_gamma   90.00
#
_symmetry.space_group_name_H-M   'P 1'
#
loop_
_entity.id
_entity.type
_entity.pdbx_description
1 polymer ?
#
loop_
_entity_poly.entity_id
_entity_poly.type
_entity_poly.pdbx_seq_one_letter_code
_entity_poly.pdbx_strand_id
1 'polypeptide(L)'
;MSIDIICYASINIDALKEKLDVVRESTGHLFDGSYLMFEPHVILSRQQLELIDDRVEKYNQESKLLTAEAFGLKEPKSYFLVAVNDKSFPELNTSEIADVFRRELGEENVAILLNGEDLI
;
A
#
# COMPACT_ATOMS: atom_id res chain seq x y z
N MET A 1 -14.99 -13.22 -3.69
CA MET A 1 -13.59 -13.11 -3.20
C MET A 1 -13.04 -11.79 -3.72
N SER A 2 -12.70 -10.84 -2.85
CA SER A 2 -11.92 -9.65 -3.27
C SER A 2 -10.48 -10.07 -3.47
N ILE A 3 -9.75 -9.38 -4.33
CA ILE A 3 -8.29 -9.48 -4.37
C ILE A 3 -7.78 -8.07 -4.09
N ASP A 4 -7.05 -7.92 -3.01
CA ASP A 4 -6.58 -6.63 -2.53
C ASP A 4 -5.05 -6.65 -2.48
N ILE A 5 -4.42 -5.61 -3.02
CA ILE A 5 -2.98 -5.38 -2.94
C ILE A 5 -2.78 -4.26 -1.93
N ILE A 6 -2.10 -4.56 -0.83
CA ILE A 6 -1.77 -3.60 0.22
C ILE A 6 -0.31 -3.22 0.08
N CYS A 7 -0.05 -1.93 -0.06
CA CYS A 7 1.31 -1.40 -0.20
C CYS A 7 1.64 -0.56 1.02
N TYR A 8 2.66 -0.97 1.78
CA TYR A 8 3.24 -0.21 2.90
C TYR A 8 4.53 0.47 2.44
N ALA A 9 4.75 1.72 2.84
CA ALA A 9 5.91 2.50 2.41
C ALA A 9 6.61 3.23 3.58
N SER A 10 7.95 3.33 3.50
CA SER A 10 8.80 4.13 4.41
C SER A 10 8.85 5.63 4.02
N ILE A 11 8.01 6.00 3.06
CA ILE A 11 7.87 7.33 2.46
C ILE A 11 6.75 8.09 3.19
N ASN A 12 6.93 9.40 3.43
CA ASN A 12 5.86 10.22 4.01
C ASN A 12 4.67 10.34 3.05
N ILE A 13 3.49 10.60 3.60
CA ILE A 13 2.25 10.61 2.82
C ILE A 13 2.26 11.61 1.66
N ASP A 14 2.88 12.79 1.82
CA ASP A 14 2.91 13.81 0.76
C ASP A 14 3.74 13.36 -0.44
N ALA A 15 4.95 12.84 -0.20
CA ALA A 15 5.79 12.31 -1.27
C ALA A 15 5.23 11.01 -1.86
N LEU A 16 4.52 10.19 -1.06
CA LEU A 16 3.80 9.03 -1.59
C LEU A 16 2.71 9.48 -2.56
N LYS A 17 1.92 10.51 -2.23
CA LYS A 17 0.90 11.06 -3.12
C LYS A 17 1.49 11.52 -4.45
N GLU A 18 2.58 12.30 -4.41
CA GLU A 18 3.27 12.74 -5.63
C GLU A 18 3.72 11.56 -6.51
N LYS A 19 4.28 10.51 -5.89
CA LYS A 19 4.69 9.30 -6.63
C LYS A 19 3.50 8.52 -7.20
N LEU A 20 2.40 8.43 -6.46
CA LEU A 20 1.17 7.78 -6.94
C LEU A 20 0.52 8.57 -8.08
N ASP A 21 0.63 9.90 -8.09
CA ASP A 21 0.17 10.72 -9.20
C ASP A 21 0.98 10.41 -10.48
N VAL A 22 2.30 10.22 -10.38
CA VAL A 22 3.13 9.76 -11.52
C VAL A 22 2.72 8.37 -12.01
N VAL A 23 2.39 7.44 -11.10
CA VAL A 23 1.85 6.12 -11.46
C VAL A 23 0.52 6.26 -12.19
N ARG A 24 -0.39 7.12 -11.71
CA ARG A 24 -1.67 7.40 -12.37
C ARG A 24 -1.48 8.03 -13.75
N GLU A 25 -0.50 8.91 -13.94
CA GLU A 25 -0.22 9.50 -15.25
C GLU A 25 0.37 8.48 -16.24
N SER A 26 1.27 7.60 -15.78
CA SER A 26 1.94 6.62 -16.63
C SER A 26 1.09 5.38 -16.95
N THR A 27 0.20 4.99 -16.03
CA THR A 27 -0.56 3.73 -16.09
C THR A 27 -2.05 3.92 -15.75
N GLY A 28 -2.58 5.14 -15.89
CA GLY A 28 -3.92 5.52 -15.43
C GLY A 28 -5.07 4.67 -15.94
N HIS A 29 -4.99 4.18 -17.19
CA HIS A 29 -6.00 3.28 -17.77
C HIS A 29 -6.22 2.00 -16.94
N LEU A 30 -5.19 1.52 -16.23
CA LEU A 30 -5.30 0.37 -15.33
C LEU A 30 -6.14 0.70 -14.08
N PHE A 31 -6.02 1.92 -13.57
CA PHE A 31 -6.65 2.38 -12.32
C PHE A 31 -8.04 3.02 -12.50
N ASP A 32 -8.48 3.21 -13.75
CA ASP A 32 -9.82 3.67 -14.12
C ASP A 32 -10.77 2.50 -14.44
N GLY A 33 -10.33 1.25 -14.28
CA GLY A 33 -11.06 0.07 -14.71
C GLY A 33 -10.69 -1.20 -13.94
N SER A 34 -9.64 -1.90 -14.39
CA SER A 34 -9.29 -3.23 -13.89
C SER A 34 -8.79 -3.24 -12.45
N TYR A 35 -8.20 -2.13 -12.02
CA TYR A 35 -7.74 -1.89 -10.66
C TYR A 35 -8.38 -0.62 -10.11
N LEU A 36 -8.59 -0.57 -8.80
CA LEU A 36 -9.07 0.61 -8.09
C LEU A 36 -8.06 1.00 -7.02
N MET A 37 -7.37 2.12 -7.22
CA MET A 37 -6.38 2.63 -6.27
C MET A 37 -6.99 3.66 -5.32
N PHE A 38 -6.97 3.34 -4.02
CA PHE A 38 -7.50 4.18 -2.96
C PHE A 38 -6.50 5.23 -2.48
N GLU A 39 -7.01 6.23 -1.77
CA GLU A 39 -6.17 7.26 -1.15
C GLU A 39 -5.14 6.67 -0.18
N PRO A 40 -3.90 7.17 -0.17
CA PRO A 40 -2.91 6.77 0.81
C PRO A 40 -3.23 7.32 2.20
N HIS A 41 -2.75 6.61 3.21
CA HIS A 41 -2.98 6.89 4.62
C HIS A 41 -1.67 6.88 5.38
N VAL A 42 -1.62 7.61 6.51
CA VAL A 42 -0.45 7.66 7.39
C VAL A 42 -0.39 6.40 8.24
N ILE A 43 0.83 5.89 8.46
CA ILE A 43 1.13 4.93 9.53
C ILE A 43 1.68 5.71 10.70
N LEU A 44 1.04 5.57 11.86
CA LEU A 44 1.43 6.26 13.07
C LEU A 44 2.65 5.58 13.71
N SER A 45 3.56 6.38 14.26
CA SER A 45 4.67 5.86 15.05
C SER A 45 4.17 5.27 16.37
N ARG A 46 4.99 4.42 17.02
CA ARG A 46 4.67 3.84 18.34
C ARG A 46 4.29 4.91 19.37
N GLN A 47 4.97 6.05 19.36
CA GLN A 47 4.69 7.18 20.25
C GLN A 47 3.32 7.82 19.96
N GLN A 48 2.94 7.93 18.68
CA GLN A 48 1.64 8.48 18.30
C GLN A 48 0.50 7.50 18.62
N LEU A 49 0.72 6.19 18.48
CA LEU A 49 -0.24 5.15 18.84
C LEU A 49 -0.58 5.12 20.33
N GLU A 50 0.36 5.50 21.19
CA GLU A 50 0.13 5.62 22.64
C GLU A 50 -0.89 6.71 23.00
N LEU A 51 -1.08 7.69 22.12
CA LEU A 51 -2.01 8.81 22.33
C LEU A 51 -3.46 8.47 21.93
N ILE A 52 -3.71 7.29 21.37
CA ILE A 52 -5.06 6.86 20.97
C ILE A 52 -5.77 6.22 22.17
N ASP A 53 -6.84 6.88 22.63
CA ASP A 53 -7.67 6.39 23.73
C ASP A 53 -8.58 5.22 23.32
N ASP A 54 -9.12 5.26 22.09
CA ASP A 54 -9.98 4.19 21.59
C ASP A 54 -9.16 2.93 21.30
N ARG A 55 -9.49 1.85 22.02
CA ARG A 55 -8.72 0.59 21.94
C ARG A 55 -8.83 -0.09 20.59
N VAL A 56 -9.99 0.02 19.93
CA VAL A 56 -10.23 -0.64 18.63
C VAL A 56 -9.45 0.11 17.55
N GLU A 57 -9.51 1.43 17.56
CA GLU A 57 -8.75 2.27 16.65
C GLU A 57 -7.25 2.11 16.86
N LYS A 58 -6.79 2.10 18.12
CA LYS A 58 -5.39 1.86 18.44
C LYS A 58 -4.91 0.52 17.88
N TYR A 59 -5.67 -0.55 18.10
CA TYR A 59 -5.36 -1.88 17.57
C TYR A 59 -5.29 -1.88 16.03
N ASN A 60 -6.26 -1.23 15.36
CA ASN A 60 -6.30 -1.16 13.90
C ASN A 60 -5.08 -0.43 13.33
N GLN A 61 -4.66 0.68 13.94
CA GLN A 61 -3.49 1.43 13.49
C GLN A 61 -2.18 0.72 13.82
N GLU A 62 -2.09 0.11 15.01
CA GLU A 62 -0.93 -0.67 15.45
C GLU A 62 -0.71 -1.90 14.56
N SER A 63 -1.79 -2.58 14.16
CA SER A 63 -1.69 -3.74 13.26
C SER A 63 -1.02 -3.38 11.94
N LYS A 64 -1.29 -2.20 11.36
CA LYS A 64 -0.67 -1.75 10.11
C LYS A 64 0.84 -1.53 10.27
N LEU A 65 1.25 -0.92 11.38
CA LEU A 65 2.65 -0.72 11.71
C LEU A 65 3.35 -2.07 11.87
N LEU A 66 2.77 -2.98 12.66
CA LEU A 66 3.34 -4.30 12.92
C LEU A 66 3.44 -5.15 11.64
N THR A 67 2.41 -5.12 10.79
CA THR A 67 2.43 -5.82 9.50
C THR A 67 3.59 -5.30 8.64
N ALA A 68 3.70 -3.98 8.45
CA ALA A 68 4.78 -3.41 7.65
C ALA A 68 6.18 -3.76 8.18
N GLU A 69 6.39 -3.69 9.51
CA GLU A 69 7.65 -4.10 10.14
C GLU A 69 7.93 -5.61 9.96
N ALA A 70 6.91 -6.46 10.06
CA ALA A 70 7.03 -7.91 9.90
C ALA A 70 7.48 -8.31 8.49
N PHE A 71 7.10 -7.52 7.48
CA PHE A 71 7.52 -7.70 6.09
C PHE A 71 8.79 -6.90 5.73
N GLY A 72 9.60 -6.56 6.74
CA GLY A 72 10.96 -6.06 6.54
C GLY A 72 11.08 -4.55 6.30
N LEU A 73 9.97 -3.81 6.33
CA LEU A 73 10.00 -2.37 6.12
C LEU A 73 10.50 -1.64 7.37
N LYS A 74 11.56 -0.84 7.22
CA LYS A 74 12.09 -0.01 8.30
C LYS A 74 11.36 1.32 8.34
N GLU A 75 10.92 1.72 9.52
CA GLU A 75 10.20 2.98 9.76
C GLU A 75 9.03 3.21 8.78
N PRO A 76 7.98 2.37 8.82
CA PRO A 76 6.80 2.55 7.97
C PRO A 76 6.15 3.90 8.25
N LYS A 77 5.78 4.65 7.21
CA LYS A 77 5.21 5.99 7.33
C LYS A 77 3.87 6.16 6.64
N SER A 78 3.60 5.37 5.61
CA SER A 78 2.34 5.46 4.88
C SER A 78 1.97 4.11 4.25
N TYR A 79 0.71 3.96 3.89
CA TYR A 79 0.24 2.80 3.14
C TYR A 79 -0.90 3.19 2.21
N PHE A 80 -1.18 2.36 1.21
CA PHE A 80 -2.35 2.48 0.35
C PHE A 80 -2.85 1.11 -0.09
N LEU A 81 -4.06 1.10 -0.64
CA LEU A 81 -4.76 -0.10 -1.07
C LEU A 81 -5.04 -0.01 -2.57
N VAL A 82 -4.90 -1.13 -3.27
CA VAL A 82 -5.38 -1.31 -4.63
C VAL A 82 -6.27 -2.55 -4.67
N ALA A 83 -7.54 -2.39 -5.04
CA ALA A 83 -8.44 -3.53 -5.23
C ALA A 83 -8.44 -3.97 -6.70
N VAL A 84 -8.45 -5.28 -6.94
CA VAL A 84 -8.68 -5.85 -8.28
C VAL A 84 -10.17 -5.85 -8.57
N ASN A 85 -10.59 -5.01 -9.50
CA ASN A 85 -11.97 -4.88 -9.93
C ASN A 85 -12.30 -5.86 -11.08
N ASP A 86 -11.37 -6.04 -12.03
CA ASP A 86 -11.49 -7.04 -13.11
C ASP A 86 -10.42 -8.13 -12.98
N LYS A 87 -10.88 -9.35 -12.72
CA LYS A 87 -10.02 -10.53 -12.49
C LYS A 87 -9.69 -11.31 -13.75
N SER A 88 -10.12 -10.83 -14.91
CA SER A 88 -9.64 -11.35 -16.19
C SER A 88 -8.19 -10.94 -16.46
N PHE A 89 -7.65 -9.98 -15.69
CA PHE A 89 -6.30 -9.41 -15.84
C PHE A 89 -5.98 -9.07 -17.30
N PRO A 90 -6.76 -8.17 -17.91
CA PRO A 90 -6.70 -7.95 -19.35
C PRO A 90 -5.37 -7.36 -19.82
N GLU A 91 -4.61 -6.73 -18.92
CA GLU A 91 -3.35 -6.05 -19.24
C GLU A 91 -2.21 -6.51 -18.32
N LEU A 92 -2.25 -6.13 -17.05
CA LEU A 92 -1.28 -6.56 -16.04
C LEU A 92 -1.96 -7.45 -14.98
N ASN A 93 -1.23 -8.42 -14.48
CA ASN A 93 -1.62 -9.22 -13.31
C ASN A 93 -1.14 -8.57 -12.00
N THR A 94 -1.51 -9.15 -10.86
CA THR A 94 -1.19 -8.61 -9.53
C THR A 94 0.31 -8.50 -9.24
N SER A 95 1.13 -9.41 -9.78
CA SER A 95 2.59 -9.37 -9.65
C SER A 95 3.19 -8.22 -10.46
N GLU A 96 2.73 -8.05 -11.70
CA GLU A 96 3.20 -6.97 -12.57
C GLU A 96 2.82 -5.59 -12.01
N ILE A 97 1.64 -5.46 -11.39
CA ILE A 97 1.25 -4.24 -10.66
C ILE A 97 2.16 -4.01 -9.45
N ALA A 98 2.53 -5.06 -8.71
CA ALA A 98 3.49 -4.93 -7.61
C ALA A 98 4.84 -4.40 -8.12
N ASP A 99 5.30 -4.87 -9.27
CA ASP A 99 6.56 -4.41 -9.88
C ASP A 99 6.51 -2.94 -10.32
N VAL A 100 5.37 -2.46 -10.83
CA VAL A 100 5.17 -1.02 -11.10
C VAL A 100 5.40 -0.21 -9.82
N PHE A 101 4.80 -0.59 -8.70
CA PHE A 101 4.98 0.12 -7.45
C PHE A 101 6.39 -0.01 -6.88
N ARG A 102 7.02 -1.18 -6.94
CA ARG A 102 8.43 -1.37 -6.53
C ARG A 102 9.35 -0.44 -7.30
N ARG A 103 9.16 -0.32 -8.61
CA ARG A 103 9.98 0.54 -9.46
C ARG A 103 9.80 2.02 -9.14
N GLU A 104 8.56 2.49 -8.95
CA GLU A 104 8.28 3.91 -8.73
C GLU A 104 8.55 4.37 -7.29
N LEU A 105 8.33 3.50 -6.31
CA LEU A 105 8.53 3.80 -4.89
C LEU A 105 9.95 3.46 -4.39
N GLY A 106 10.65 2.57 -5.09
CA GLY A 106 11.94 2.00 -4.68
C GLY A 106 11.73 0.71 -3.90
N GLU A 107 12.38 -0.38 -4.33
CA GLU A 107 12.22 -1.73 -3.77
C GLU A 107 12.49 -1.79 -2.26
N GLU A 108 13.45 -1.00 -1.77
CA GLU A 108 13.81 -0.93 -0.36
C GLU A 108 12.82 -0.10 0.49
N ASN A 109 11.94 0.66 -0.17
CA ASN A 109 11.02 1.60 0.47
C ASN A 109 9.58 1.10 0.51
N VAL A 110 9.28 -0.07 -0.07
CA VAL A 110 7.91 -0.60 -0.15
C VAL A 110 7.85 -2.09 0.20
N ALA A 111 6.82 -2.47 0.96
CA ALA A 111 6.39 -3.86 1.14
C ALA A 111 4.99 -4.02 0.54
N ILE A 112 4.80 -5.02 -0.32
CA ILE A 112 3.56 -5.22 -1.09
C ILE A 112 2.98 -6.59 -0.78
N LEU A 113 1.74 -6.62 -0.30
CA LEU A 113 1.05 -7.83 0.13
C LEU A 113 -0.21 -8.08 -0.72
N LEU A 114 -0.43 -9.31 -1.15
CA LEU A 114 -1.67 -9.78 -1.77
C LEU A 114 -2.59 -10.39 -0.71
N ASN A 115 -3.77 -9.81 -0.50
CA ASN A 115 -4.73 -10.24 0.52
C ASN A 115 -4.11 -10.34 1.93
N GLY A 116 -3.08 -9.54 2.22
CA GLY A 116 -2.33 -9.59 3.48
C GLY A 116 -1.24 -10.67 3.56
N GLU A 117 -0.99 -11.41 2.48
CA GLU A 117 0.12 -12.35 2.34
C GLU A 117 1.21 -11.77 1.44
N ASP A 118 2.46 -12.17 1.63
CA ASP A 118 3.58 -11.64 0.84
C ASP A 118 3.46 -12.02 -0.64
N LEU A 119 3.76 -11.07 -1.52
CA LEU A 119 3.76 -11.27 -2.97
C LEU A 119 5.20 -11.56 -3.40
N ILE A 120 5.59 -12.84 -3.28
CA ILE A 120 6.92 -13.38 -3.63
C ILE A 120 7.19 -13.22 -5.12
#